data_AF-A0ABD1MFC0-F1
#
_entry.id   AF-A0ABD1MFC0-F1
#
_cell.length_a   1.000
_cell.length_b   1.000
_cell.length_c   1.000
_cell.angle_alpha   90.00
_cell.angle_beta   90.00
_cell.angle_gamma   90.00
#
_symmetry.space_group_name_H-M   'P 1'
#
loop_
_entity.id
_entity.type
_entity.pdbx_description
1 polymer ?
#
loop_
_entity_poly.entity_id
_entity_poly.type
_entity_poly.pdbx_seq_one_letter_code
_entity_poly.pdbx_strand_id
1 'polypeptide(L)'
;MASTTPQPLLPWKTRVQIYFLTKASDVVRRTNGTVNRRLMNFLDFKTPPNAAAVKGVSTKDVTVNATRNLWFRCFLIGDSAGANVAHHVAVRVAKSGLREFRVGISGLQRVRVVGLVSIQAWFGGEERTEAEKRLVDAPIVSVPRTDWLWKAFLPDGSDRDHGAVNVCGPNSEDLSGLDYPETLVFVSGFDPLQDWQKRYYEWLKSMGKKVQLIEYPTMIHAFYIFPEIPESSHLISEVKDFINERINRISDLK
;
A
#
# COMPACT_ATOMS: atom_id res chain seq x y z
N MET A 1 31.10 15.30 -12.73
CA MET A 1 30.22 14.87 -13.84
C MET A 1 28.80 15.06 -13.38
N ALA A 2 27.94 15.74 -14.14
CA ALA A 2 26.53 15.87 -13.78
C ALA A 2 25.91 14.46 -13.74
N SER A 3 25.49 14.03 -12.54
CA SER A 3 24.76 12.78 -12.38
C SER A 3 23.42 12.95 -13.10
N THR A 4 23.29 12.36 -14.29
CA THR A 4 22.02 12.35 -15.00
C THR A 4 21.08 11.42 -14.24
N THR A 5 20.12 11.98 -13.51
CA THR A 5 19.06 11.21 -12.86
C THR A 5 18.43 10.29 -13.90
N PRO A 6 18.43 8.96 -13.70
CA PRO A 6 17.85 8.04 -14.66
C PRO A 6 16.35 8.36 -14.83
N GLN A 7 15.89 8.41 -16.08
CA GLN A 7 14.52 8.81 -16.43
C GLN A 7 13.70 7.58 -16.86
N PRO A 8 12.47 7.42 -16.35
CA PRO A 8 11.58 6.35 -16.77
C PRO A 8 11.09 6.58 -18.21
N LEU A 9 11.00 5.51 -19.00
CA LEU A 9 10.44 5.54 -20.36
C LEU A 9 8.92 5.50 -20.29
N LEU A 10 8.29 6.67 -20.18
CA LEU A 10 6.84 6.81 -20.09
C LEU A 10 6.22 7.36 -21.40
N PRO A 11 5.05 6.86 -21.83
CA PRO A 11 4.28 7.47 -22.91
C PRO A 11 3.98 8.94 -22.64
N TRP A 12 3.91 9.77 -23.69
CA TRP A 12 3.70 11.21 -23.52
C TRP A 12 2.38 11.56 -22.82
N LYS A 13 1.32 10.79 -23.08
CA LYS A 13 0.01 10.94 -22.42
C LYS A 13 0.13 10.72 -20.91
N THR A 14 0.85 9.67 -20.52
CA THR A 14 1.13 9.35 -19.13
C THR A 14 1.91 10.47 -18.45
N ARG A 15 2.94 11.02 -19.10
CA ARG A 15 3.71 12.16 -18.57
C ARG A 15 2.82 13.37 -18.28
N VAL A 16 1.88 13.67 -19.17
CA VAL A 16 0.90 14.76 -18.98
C VAL A 16 -0.03 14.47 -17.79
N GLN A 17 -0.59 13.26 -17.70
CA GLN A 17 -1.46 12.86 -16.58
C GLN A 17 -0.73 12.92 -15.23
N ILE A 18 0.51 12.42 -15.17
CA ILE A 18 1.39 12.48 -14.00
C ILE A 18 1.61 13.93 -13.56
N TYR A 19 1.86 14.84 -14.51
CA TYR A 19 2.07 16.25 -14.19
C TYR A 19 0.83 16.83 -13.48
N PHE A 20 -0.37 16.61 -14.03
CA PHE A 20 -1.60 17.10 -13.41
C PHE A 20 -1.89 16.45 -12.06
N LEU A 21 -1.72 15.14 -11.93
CA LEU A 21 -1.89 14.42 -10.66
C LEU A 21 -0.93 14.95 -9.58
N THR A 22 0.34 15.14 -9.95
CA THR A 22 1.36 15.66 -9.03
C THR A 22 1.00 17.07 -8.58
N LYS A 23 0.64 17.96 -9.50
CA LYS A 23 0.23 19.34 -9.18
C LYS A 23 -1.03 19.41 -8.34
N ALA A 24 -2.05 18.60 -8.66
CA ALA A 24 -3.29 18.51 -7.86
C ALA A 24 -3.01 18.11 -6.40
N SER A 25 -2.10 17.16 -6.19
CA SER A 25 -1.66 16.73 -4.86
C SER A 25 -0.75 17.76 -4.16
N ASP A 26 0.04 18.55 -4.90
CA ASP A 26 0.86 19.61 -4.33
C ASP A 26 0.02 20.78 -3.82
N VAL A 27 -0.98 21.22 -4.58
CA VAL A 27 -1.78 22.42 -4.24
C VAL A 27 -2.65 22.24 -2.99
N VAL A 28 -2.92 21.00 -2.58
CA VAL A 28 -3.66 20.74 -1.34
C VAL A 28 -2.77 20.81 -0.09
N ARG A 29 -1.44 20.82 -0.23
CA ARG A 29 -0.48 20.82 0.89
C ARG A 29 0.15 22.20 1.04
N ARG A 30 0.08 22.77 2.24
CA ARG A 30 0.66 24.09 2.53
C ARG A 30 2.01 23.95 3.22
N THR A 31 2.91 24.90 2.97
CA THR A 31 4.25 24.96 3.59
C THR A 31 4.20 25.04 5.11
N ASN A 32 3.11 25.54 5.70
CA ASN A 32 2.87 25.58 7.14
C ASN A 32 2.38 24.25 7.75
N GLY A 33 2.38 23.15 6.99
CA GLY A 33 1.97 21.82 7.46
C GLY A 33 0.46 21.54 7.41
N THR A 34 -0.37 22.52 7.02
CA THR A 34 -1.83 22.31 6.93
C THR A 34 -2.27 21.76 5.56
N VAL A 35 -3.36 21.00 5.54
CA VAL A 35 -4.00 20.49 4.31
C VAL A 35 -5.22 21.35 3.95
N ASN A 36 -5.37 21.73 2.68
CA ASN A 36 -6.62 22.30 2.16
C ASN A 36 -7.67 21.20 1.93
N ARG A 37 -8.34 20.78 3.01
CA ARG A 37 -9.33 19.69 2.96
C ARG A 37 -10.49 19.97 2.00
N ARG A 38 -10.91 21.23 1.83
CA ARG A 38 -11.99 21.59 0.89
C ARG A 38 -11.57 21.33 -0.55
N LEU A 39 -10.36 21.78 -0.92
CA LEU A 39 -9.82 21.53 -2.25
C LEU A 39 -9.54 20.04 -2.48
N MET A 40 -9.01 19.35 -1.46
CA MET A 40 -8.79 17.90 -1.52
C MET A 40 -10.10 17.15 -1.79
N ASN A 41 -11.17 17.46 -1.05
CA ASN A 41 -12.49 16.87 -1.26
C ASN A 41 -13.08 17.22 -2.64
N PHE A 42 -12.77 18.40 -3.18
CA PHE A 42 -13.22 18.80 -4.52
C PHE A 42 -12.49 18.02 -5.63
N LEU A 43 -11.22 17.68 -5.42
CA LEU A 43 -10.40 16.90 -6.36
C LEU A 43 -10.56 15.37 -6.18
N ASP A 44 -11.22 14.93 -5.11
CA ASP A 44 -11.47 13.53 -4.79
C ASP A 44 -12.69 13.00 -5.56
N PHE A 45 -12.41 12.35 -6.70
CA PHE A 45 -13.43 11.72 -7.53
C PHE A 45 -13.93 10.43 -6.88
N LYS A 46 -15.12 10.49 -6.27
CA LYS A 46 -15.80 9.32 -5.70
C LYS A 46 -16.79 8.73 -6.68
N THR A 47 -16.86 7.40 -6.72
CA THR A 47 -17.83 6.65 -7.53
C THR A 47 -18.75 5.85 -6.61
N PRO A 48 -20.08 6.05 -6.64
CA PRO A 48 -21.02 5.25 -5.85
C PRO A 48 -21.12 3.81 -6.39
N PRO A 49 -21.67 2.85 -5.61
CA PRO A 49 -21.98 1.53 -6.15
C PRO A 49 -22.93 1.62 -7.35
N ASN A 50 -22.75 0.72 -8.33
CA ASN A 50 -23.54 0.66 -9.56
C ASN A 50 -24.13 -0.74 -9.76
N ALA A 51 -25.44 -0.86 -9.57
CA ALA A 51 -26.15 -2.13 -9.74
C ALA A 51 -26.24 -2.57 -11.22
N ALA A 52 -26.17 -1.63 -12.16
CA ALA A 52 -26.11 -1.96 -13.59
C ALA A 52 -24.70 -2.42 -13.95
N ALA A 53 -24.60 -3.57 -14.62
CA ALA A 53 -23.31 -4.11 -15.01
C ALA A 53 -22.63 -3.20 -16.05
N VAL A 54 -21.45 -2.70 -15.73
CA VAL A 54 -20.56 -1.99 -16.66
C VAL A 54 -19.39 -2.91 -16.97
N LYS A 55 -19.24 -3.30 -18.25
CA LYS A 55 -18.26 -4.31 -18.68
C LYS A 55 -18.38 -5.62 -17.88
N GLY A 56 -19.60 -6.04 -17.56
CA GLY A 56 -19.87 -7.28 -16.82
C GLY A 56 -19.68 -7.20 -15.30
N VAL A 57 -19.31 -6.04 -14.74
CA VAL A 57 -19.14 -5.84 -13.29
C VAL A 57 -20.23 -4.92 -12.75
N SER A 58 -20.92 -5.34 -11.68
CA SER A 58 -21.80 -4.50 -10.87
C SER A 58 -21.28 -4.45 -9.44
N THR A 59 -21.62 -3.37 -8.73
CA THR A 59 -21.20 -3.14 -7.34
C THR A 59 -22.39 -2.76 -6.47
N LYS A 60 -22.35 -3.16 -5.20
CA LYS A 60 -23.42 -2.92 -4.23
C LYS A 60 -22.84 -2.77 -2.82
N ASP A 61 -23.35 -1.80 -2.09
CA ASP A 61 -23.09 -1.67 -0.66
C ASP A 61 -24.01 -2.60 0.13
N VAL A 62 -23.42 -3.40 1.02
CA VAL A 62 -24.14 -4.38 1.85
C VAL A 62 -23.81 -4.15 3.31
N THR A 63 -24.81 -3.73 4.09
CA THR A 63 -24.68 -3.65 5.55
C THR A 63 -24.71 -5.06 6.13
N VAL A 64 -23.60 -5.46 6.76
CA VAL A 64 -23.51 -6.75 7.45
C VAL A 64 -24.04 -6.58 8.88
N ASN A 65 -25.15 -7.25 9.20
CA ASN A 65 -25.66 -7.28 10.56
C ASN A 65 -24.76 -8.16 11.43
N ALA A 66 -24.11 -7.52 12.40
CA ALA A 66 -23.25 -8.17 13.37
C ALA A 66 -23.98 -9.30 14.11
N THR A 67 -25.28 -9.24 14.43
CA THR A 67 -25.94 -10.33 15.19
C THR A 67 -26.07 -11.66 14.45
N ARG A 68 -25.69 -11.73 13.17
CA ARG A 68 -25.71 -12.96 12.38
C ARG A 68 -24.39 -13.73 12.56
N ASN A 69 -24.47 -15.06 12.68
CA ASN A 69 -23.30 -15.93 12.72
C ASN A 69 -22.64 -16.06 11.33
N LEU A 70 -21.96 -14.99 10.91
CA LEU A 70 -21.25 -14.89 9.64
C LEU A 70 -19.74 -14.96 9.88
N TRP A 71 -19.04 -15.59 8.95
CA TRP A 71 -17.58 -15.61 8.90
C TRP A 71 -17.08 -15.11 7.54
N PHE A 72 -15.98 -14.36 7.55
CA PHE A 72 -15.40 -13.80 6.33
C PHE A 72 -13.93 -14.21 6.19
N ARG A 73 -13.54 -14.53 4.94
CA ARG A 73 -12.13 -14.51 4.52
C ARG A 73 -11.87 -13.19 3.82
N CYS A 74 -10.87 -12.47 4.29
CA CYS A 74 -10.52 -11.17 3.78
C CYS A 74 -9.07 -11.17 3.28
N PHE A 75 -8.84 -10.54 2.14
CA PHE A 75 -7.51 -10.11 1.72
C PHE A 75 -7.36 -8.63 2.07
N LEU A 76 -6.21 -8.27 2.62
CA LEU A 76 -5.83 -6.87 2.76
C LEU A 76 -5.05 -6.48 1.53
N ILE A 77 -5.56 -5.55 0.74
CA ILE A 77 -4.89 -5.06 -0.47
C ILE A 77 -4.75 -3.56 -0.29
N GLY A 78 -3.53 -3.08 -0.34
CA GLY A 78 -3.24 -1.66 -0.23
C GLY A 78 -2.10 -1.31 -1.17
N ASP A 79 -2.20 -0.11 -1.72
CA ASP A 79 -1.14 0.50 -2.50
C ASP A 79 -0.61 1.76 -1.81
N SER A 80 0.66 2.09 -1.99
CA SER A 80 1.23 3.34 -1.47
C SER A 80 1.01 3.47 0.05
N ALA A 81 0.44 4.58 0.52
CA ALA A 81 0.05 4.75 1.93
C ALA A 81 -0.99 3.73 2.41
N GLY A 82 -1.85 3.22 1.52
CA GLY A 82 -2.81 2.15 1.81
C GLY A 82 -2.13 0.81 2.14
N ALA A 83 -0.98 0.51 1.54
CA ALA A 83 -0.21 -0.69 1.86
C ALA A 83 0.43 -0.60 3.26
N ASN A 84 0.87 0.59 3.67
CA ASN A 84 1.34 0.85 5.03
C ASN A 84 0.20 0.60 6.04
N VAL A 85 -1.00 1.14 5.78
CA VAL A 85 -2.20 0.87 6.60
C VAL A 85 -2.53 -0.62 6.63
N ALA A 86 -2.50 -1.31 5.49
CA ALA A 86 -2.77 -2.74 5.39
C ALA A 86 -1.82 -3.57 6.27
N HIS A 87 -0.52 -3.25 6.28
CA HIS A 87 0.46 -3.87 7.18
C HIS A 87 0.05 -3.67 8.66
N HIS A 88 -0.23 -2.43 9.05
CA HIS A 88 -0.61 -2.10 10.42
C HIS A 88 -1.93 -2.73 10.88
N VAL A 89 -2.86 -2.96 9.96
CA VAL A 89 -4.08 -3.76 10.21
C VAL A 89 -3.72 -5.24 10.38
N ALA A 90 -2.87 -5.80 9.52
CA ALA A 90 -2.43 -7.19 9.62
C ALA A 90 -1.71 -7.49 10.94
N VAL A 91 -0.82 -6.60 11.39
CA VAL A 91 -0.14 -6.73 12.69
C VAL A 91 -1.14 -6.74 13.84
N ARG A 92 -2.10 -5.79 13.86
CA ARG A 92 -3.13 -5.74 14.91
C ARG A 92 -4.00 -6.99 14.93
N VAL A 93 -4.39 -7.50 13.76
CA VAL A 93 -5.13 -8.76 13.66
C VAL A 93 -4.30 -9.93 14.18
N ALA A 94 -3.04 -10.06 13.76
CA ALA A 94 -2.18 -11.17 14.18
C ALA A 94 -1.88 -11.14 15.70
N LYS A 95 -1.63 -9.96 16.28
CA LYS A 95 -1.40 -9.77 17.71
C LYS A 95 -2.61 -10.07 18.58
N SER A 96 -3.82 -9.94 18.06
CA SER A 96 -5.01 -10.31 18.82
C SER A 96 -5.06 -11.81 19.17
N GLY A 97 -4.15 -12.64 18.62
CA GLY A 97 -4.09 -14.08 18.87
C GLY A 97 -5.22 -14.86 18.18
N LEU A 98 -5.96 -14.16 17.32
CA LEU A 98 -7.16 -14.64 16.71
C LEU A 98 -6.85 -15.08 15.28
N ARG A 99 -6.93 -16.39 15.01
CA ARG A 99 -7.24 -16.88 13.65
C ARG A 99 -8.62 -16.38 13.17
N GLU A 100 -9.42 -15.85 14.10
CA GLU A 100 -10.79 -15.38 13.96
C GLU A 100 -11.01 -14.10 14.78
N PHE A 101 -10.88 -12.93 14.16
CA PHE A 101 -11.13 -11.67 14.87
C PHE A 101 -12.59 -11.61 15.34
N ARG A 102 -12.81 -11.60 16.67
CA ARG A 102 -14.06 -11.12 17.26
C ARG A 102 -13.98 -9.60 17.19
N VAL A 103 -14.66 -9.02 16.23
CA VAL A 103 -14.77 -7.57 16.18
C VAL A 103 -15.53 -7.16 17.44
N GLY A 104 -14.98 -6.24 18.25
CA GLY A 104 -15.67 -5.61 19.39
C GLY A 104 -16.91 -4.78 18.99
N ILE A 105 -17.31 -4.85 17.71
CA ILE A 105 -18.63 -4.52 17.22
C ILE A 105 -19.52 -5.72 17.55
N SER A 106 -20.25 -5.61 18.65
CA SER A 106 -21.25 -6.54 19.17
C SER A 106 -21.93 -7.37 18.06
N GLY A 107 -21.35 -8.54 17.75
CA GLY A 107 -21.92 -9.53 16.84
C GLY A 107 -21.04 -10.06 15.70
N LEU A 108 -20.06 -9.33 15.14
CA LEU A 108 -19.24 -9.90 14.05
C LEU A 108 -18.30 -10.98 14.61
N GLN A 109 -18.72 -12.25 14.51
CA GLN A 109 -18.12 -13.33 15.27
C GLN A 109 -16.74 -13.75 14.73
N ARG A 110 -16.48 -13.69 13.41
CA ARG A 110 -15.24 -14.24 12.80
C ARG A 110 -14.80 -13.53 11.50
N VAL A 111 -13.69 -12.78 11.53
CA VAL A 111 -12.97 -12.34 10.31
C VAL A 111 -11.59 -12.99 10.29
N ARG A 112 -11.23 -13.61 9.17
CA ARG A 112 -9.92 -14.21 8.94
C ARG A 112 -9.20 -13.49 7.79
N VAL A 113 -8.08 -12.85 8.10
CA VAL A 113 -7.18 -12.30 7.08
C VAL A 113 -6.35 -13.43 6.49
N VAL A 114 -6.48 -13.69 5.20
CA VAL A 114 -5.90 -14.87 4.54
C VAL A 114 -4.73 -14.55 3.60
N GLY A 115 -4.52 -13.27 3.30
CA GLY A 115 -3.41 -12.77 2.52
C GLY A 115 -3.32 -11.25 2.59
N LEU A 116 -2.13 -10.73 2.33
CA LEU A 116 -1.85 -9.31 2.20
C LEU A 116 -1.18 -9.03 0.86
N VAL A 117 -1.62 -7.99 0.17
CA VAL A 117 -1.02 -7.50 -1.08
C VAL A 117 -0.56 -6.07 -0.81
N SER A 118 0.76 -5.87 -0.87
CA SER A 118 1.46 -4.64 -0.54
C SER A 118 2.05 -4.04 -1.81
N ILE A 119 1.33 -3.12 -2.44
CA ILE A 119 1.76 -2.50 -3.70
C ILE A 119 2.54 -1.22 -3.40
N GLN A 120 3.84 -1.18 -3.71
CA GLN A 120 4.69 0.01 -3.55
C GLN A 120 4.51 0.72 -2.20
N ALA A 121 4.66 -0.05 -1.10
CA ALA A 121 4.28 0.44 0.20
C ALA A 121 5.04 1.70 0.63
N TRP A 122 4.30 2.63 1.23
CA TRP A 122 4.83 3.87 1.74
C TRP A 122 5.43 3.67 3.13
N PHE A 123 6.63 3.10 3.16
CA PHE A 123 7.48 3.01 4.34
C PHE A 123 8.61 4.04 4.28
N GLY A 124 9.30 4.24 5.38
CA GLY A 124 10.42 5.15 5.47
C GLY A 124 11.26 4.91 6.71
N GLY A 125 12.16 5.85 6.97
CA GLY A 125 12.98 5.91 8.17
C GLY A 125 13.72 7.24 8.19
N GLU A 126 14.48 7.50 9.23
CA GLU A 126 15.20 8.77 9.33
C GLU A 126 16.38 8.84 8.34
N GLU A 127 17.09 7.73 8.16
CA GLU A 127 18.14 7.63 7.14
C GLU A 127 17.59 7.87 5.72
N ARG A 128 18.48 8.32 4.82
CA ARG A 128 18.18 8.39 3.39
C ARG A 128 18.79 7.21 2.67
N THR A 129 17.94 6.46 2.02
CA THR A 129 18.33 5.34 1.16
C THR A 129 19.00 5.83 -0.13
N GLU A 130 19.70 4.95 -0.83
CA GLU A 130 20.36 5.30 -2.08
C GLU A 130 19.34 5.61 -3.19
N ALA A 131 18.19 4.93 -3.19
CA ALA A 131 17.08 5.25 -4.08
C ALA A 131 16.54 6.67 -3.84
N GLU A 132 16.32 7.08 -2.59
CA GLU A 132 15.87 8.45 -2.26
C GLU A 132 16.87 9.52 -2.72
N LYS A 133 18.17 9.27 -2.56
CA LYS A 133 19.23 10.19 -3.01
C LYS A 133 19.34 10.26 -4.53
N ARG A 134 19.08 9.15 -5.23
CA ARG A 134 19.16 9.06 -6.70
C ARG A 134 17.90 9.60 -7.38
N LEU A 135 16.73 9.43 -6.77
CA LEU A 135 15.41 9.69 -7.35
C LEU A 135 14.71 10.87 -6.66
N VAL A 136 15.45 11.93 -6.33
CA VAL A 136 14.97 13.09 -5.54
C VAL A 136 13.68 13.70 -6.12
N ASP A 137 13.65 13.87 -7.44
CA ASP A 137 12.57 14.53 -8.18
C ASP A 137 11.65 13.54 -8.91
N ALA A 138 11.53 12.31 -8.41
CA ALA A 138 10.63 11.34 -9.01
C ALA A 138 9.18 11.87 -9.06
N PRO A 139 8.42 11.54 -10.12
CA PRO A 139 7.03 11.93 -10.23
C PRO A 139 6.17 11.23 -9.16
N ILE A 140 5.06 11.87 -8.76
CA ILE A 140 4.05 11.35 -7.79
C ILE A 140 4.59 11.21 -6.35
N VAL A 141 5.80 10.71 -6.16
CA VAL A 141 6.47 10.56 -4.87
C VAL A 141 7.84 11.21 -4.96
N SER A 142 8.14 12.12 -4.02
CA SER A 142 9.44 12.77 -3.90
C SER A 142 9.84 12.86 -2.44
N VAL A 143 11.14 12.99 -2.17
CA VAL A 143 11.68 13.10 -0.80
C VAL A 143 11.06 14.28 -0.03
N PRO A 144 10.95 15.51 -0.59
CA PRO A 144 10.28 16.59 0.12
C PRO A 144 8.80 16.32 0.39
N ARG A 145 8.13 15.56 -0.49
CA ARG A 145 6.73 15.19 -0.31
C ARG A 145 6.57 14.15 0.80
N THR A 146 7.43 13.15 0.87
CA THR A 146 7.39 12.12 1.92
C THR A 146 7.66 12.73 3.28
N ASP A 147 8.64 13.63 3.39
CA ASP A 147 8.95 14.34 4.64
C ASP A 147 7.77 15.16 5.15
N TRP A 148 7.13 15.92 4.25
CA TRP A 148 5.97 16.72 4.61
C TRP A 148 4.82 15.84 5.09
N LEU A 149 4.55 14.73 4.40
CA LEU A 149 3.47 13.80 4.75
C LEU A 149 3.74 13.09 6.07
N TRP A 150 4.99 12.67 6.33
CA TRP A 150 5.34 12.07 7.61
C TRP A 150 5.23 13.06 8.76
N LYS A 151 5.72 14.30 8.58
CA LYS A 151 5.55 15.35 9.59
C LYS A 151 4.08 15.66 9.87
N ALA A 152 3.21 15.61 8.86
CA ALA A 152 1.78 15.86 9.03
C ALA A 152 1.04 14.67 9.69
N PHE A 153 1.59 13.46 9.62
CA PHE A 153 0.97 12.24 10.14
C PHE A 153 1.44 11.90 11.56
N LEU A 154 2.72 12.13 11.85
CA LEU A 154 3.34 11.74 13.11
C LEU A 154 2.98 12.68 14.26
N PRO A 155 2.98 12.19 15.52
CA PRO A 155 2.88 13.04 16.69
C PRO A 155 4.04 14.06 16.75
N ASP A 156 3.76 15.26 17.26
CA ASP A 156 4.77 16.30 17.45
C ASP A 156 5.97 15.76 18.27
N GLY A 157 7.19 16.01 17.78
CA GLY A 157 8.43 15.54 18.40
C GLY A 157 8.86 14.13 17.97
N SER A 158 8.06 13.40 17.19
CA SER A 158 8.47 12.12 16.60
C SER A 158 9.32 12.34 15.34
N ASP A 159 10.25 11.43 15.09
CA ASP A 159 10.98 11.31 13.82
C ASP A 159 10.43 10.16 12.97
N ARG A 160 11.09 9.90 11.83
CA ARG A 160 10.65 8.87 10.88
C ARG A 160 11.08 7.46 11.26
N ASP A 161 11.83 7.27 12.35
CA ASP A 161 12.06 5.94 12.93
C ASP A 161 10.93 5.51 13.88
N HIS A 162 9.87 6.32 14.02
CA HIS A 162 8.61 5.92 14.61
C HIS A 162 8.04 4.67 13.89
N GLY A 163 7.56 3.67 14.64
CA GLY A 163 7.14 2.36 14.10
C GLY A 163 5.97 2.39 13.11
N ALA A 164 5.26 3.52 12.99
CA ALA A 164 4.26 3.73 11.94
C ALA A 164 4.89 3.96 10.55
N VAL A 165 6.13 4.45 10.50
CA VAL A 165 6.88 4.80 9.29
C VAL A 165 7.92 3.71 9.00
N ASN A 166 8.79 3.44 9.98
CA ASN A 166 9.88 2.48 9.88
C ASN A 166 9.48 1.13 10.47
N VAL A 167 8.68 0.38 9.72
CA VAL A 167 8.12 -0.90 10.16
C VAL A 167 9.14 -2.03 10.31
N CYS A 168 10.38 -1.83 9.85
CA CYS A 168 11.48 -2.79 9.94
C CYS A 168 12.71 -2.22 10.67
N GLY A 169 12.55 -1.07 11.33
CA GLY A 169 13.61 -0.37 12.04
C GLY A 169 13.73 -0.76 13.52
N PRO A 170 14.50 0.02 14.31
CA PRO A 170 14.73 -0.24 15.73
C PRO A 170 13.45 -0.29 16.58
N ASN A 171 12.41 0.45 16.16
CA ASN A 171 11.12 0.52 16.85
C ASN A 171 10.05 -0.35 16.16
N SER A 172 10.46 -1.35 15.37
CA SER A 172 9.55 -2.26 14.68
C SER A 172 8.83 -3.19 15.65
N GLU A 173 7.67 -3.65 15.22
CA GLU A 173 6.89 -4.64 15.96
C GLU A 173 7.50 -6.04 15.79
N ASP A 174 7.69 -6.79 16.87
CA ASP A 174 8.10 -8.19 16.75
C ASP A 174 6.96 -9.04 16.17
N LEU A 175 7.20 -9.59 14.98
CA LEU A 175 6.26 -10.48 14.31
C LEU A 175 6.52 -11.95 14.63
N SER A 176 7.56 -12.28 15.39
CA SER A 176 7.91 -13.65 15.76
C SER A 176 6.74 -14.35 16.44
N GLY A 177 6.45 -15.58 16.01
CA GLY A 177 5.32 -16.36 16.54
C GLY A 177 3.92 -15.88 16.13
N LEU A 178 3.77 -14.69 15.52
CA LEU A 178 2.47 -14.20 15.06
C LEU A 178 2.00 -14.90 13.78
N ASP A 179 0.70 -15.20 13.68
CA ASP A 179 0.03 -15.69 12.47
C ASP A 179 -0.19 -14.53 11.47
N TYR A 180 0.91 -14.02 10.93
CA TYR A 180 0.91 -12.92 9.97
C TYR A 180 0.55 -13.45 8.57
N PRO A 181 -0.34 -12.76 7.81
CA PRO A 181 -0.80 -13.27 6.52
C PRO A 181 0.33 -13.40 5.51
N GLU A 182 0.24 -14.43 4.66
CA GLU A 182 1.12 -14.55 3.50
C GLU A 182 1.01 -13.27 2.66
N THR A 183 2.16 -12.72 2.27
CA THR A 183 2.25 -11.37 1.72
C THR A 183 2.85 -11.37 0.33
N LEU A 184 2.21 -10.67 -0.60
CA LEU A 184 2.78 -10.33 -1.92
C LEU A 184 3.23 -8.86 -1.90
N VAL A 185 4.51 -8.60 -2.16
CA VAL A 185 5.10 -7.26 -2.19
C VAL A 185 5.42 -6.89 -3.64
N PHE A 186 4.98 -5.71 -4.07
CA PHE A 186 5.37 -5.12 -5.35
C PHE A 186 6.30 -3.94 -5.14
N VAL A 187 7.39 -3.91 -5.89
CA VAL A 187 8.41 -2.85 -5.87
C VAL A 187 8.65 -2.32 -7.27
N SER A 188 8.96 -1.04 -7.41
CA SER A 188 9.26 -0.44 -8.72
C SER A 188 10.57 0.34 -8.71
N GLY A 189 11.37 0.19 -9.76
CA GLY A 189 12.76 0.66 -9.77
C GLY A 189 12.95 2.17 -9.91
N PHE A 190 11.90 2.90 -10.29
CA PHE A 190 11.85 4.37 -10.26
C PHE A 190 10.98 4.92 -9.11
N ASP A 191 10.66 4.09 -8.12
CA ASP A 191 10.08 4.54 -6.85
C ASP A 191 11.22 4.95 -5.88
N PRO A 192 11.23 6.19 -5.34
CA PRO A 192 12.20 6.59 -4.33
C PRO A 192 12.16 5.72 -3.06
N LEU A 193 11.01 5.11 -2.74
CA LEU A 193 10.81 4.30 -1.54
C LEU A 193 11.16 2.82 -1.73
N GLN A 194 11.66 2.43 -2.91
CA GLN A 194 11.92 1.03 -3.25
C GLN A 194 12.85 0.32 -2.25
N ASP A 195 13.83 1.01 -1.69
CA ASP A 195 14.78 0.43 -0.73
C ASP A 195 14.07 0.08 0.58
N TRP A 196 13.14 0.94 1.05
CA TRP A 196 12.28 0.66 2.20
C TRP A 196 11.34 -0.52 1.94
N GLN A 197 10.79 -0.62 0.74
CA GLN A 197 9.90 -1.71 0.34
C GLN A 197 10.65 -3.06 0.28
N LYS A 198 11.88 -3.07 -0.24
CA LYS A 198 12.76 -4.26 -0.26
C LYS A 198 13.19 -4.67 1.14
N ARG A 199 13.53 -3.71 2.00
CA ARG A 199 13.83 -3.99 3.43
C ARG A 199 12.64 -4.61 4.14
N TYR A 200 11.42 -4.15 3.87
CA TYR A 200 10.21 -4.78 4.40
C TYR A 200 10.05 -6.23 3.94
N TYR A 201 10.30 -6.53 2.66
CA TYR A 201 10.30 -7.91 2.15
C TYR A 201 11.32 -8.79 2.89
N GLU A 202 12.58 -8.35 2.99
CA GLU A 202 13.64 -9.12 3.66
C GLU A 202 13.37 -9.28 5.15
N TRP A 203 12.83 -8.24 5.80
CA TRP A 203 12.44 -8.29 7.20
C TRP A 203 11.35 -9.34 7.46
N LEU A 204 10.27 -9.36 6.65
CA LEU A 204 9.25 -10.40 6.74
C LEU A 204 9.83 -11.81 6.56
N LYS A 205 10.73 -11.98 5.60
CA LYS A 205 11.42 -13.24 5.32
C LYS A 205 12.29 -13.68 6.51
N SER A 206 13.04 -12.74 7.11
CA SER A 206 13.87 -13.00 8.30
C SER A 206 13.05 -13.42 9.52
N MET A 207 11.80 -12.94 9.63
CA MET A 207 10.82 -13.31 10.65
C MET A 207 10.10 -14.64 10.34
N GLY A 208 10.55 -15.39 9.33
CA GLY A 208 9.96 -16.66 8.90
C GLY A 208 8.57 -16.53 8.27
N LYS A 209 8.17 -15.33 7.80
CA LYS A 209 6.87 -15.13 7.16
C LYS A 209 6.92 -15.57 5.70
N LYS A 210 5.78 -16.07 5.20
CA LYS A 210 5.61 -16.39 3.78
C LYS A 210 5.44 -15.08 3.02
N VAL A 211 6.43 -14.74 2.21
CA VAL A 211 6.44 -13.49 1.46
C VAL A 211 6.98 -13.72 0.04
N GLN A 212 6.31 -13.11 -0.94
CA GLN A 212 6.69 -13.10 -2.35
C GLN A 212 7.03 -11.66 -2.77
N LEU A 213 8.00 -11.50 -3.66
CA LEU A 213 8.42 -10.20 -4.19
C LEU A 213 8.27 -10.20 -5.71
N ILE A 214 7.61 -9.17 -6.25
CA ILE A 214 7.55 -8.89 -7.67
C ILE A 214 8.11 -7.50 -7.91
N GLU A 215 9.13 -7.43 -8.75
CA GLU A 215 9.80 -6.17 -9.09
C GLU A 215 9.45 -5.74 -10.51
N TYR A 216 9.22 -4.44 -10.65
CA TYR A 216 9.11 -3.75 -11.94
C TYR A 216 10.25 -2.73 -12.06
N PRO A 217 11.46 -3.16 -12.48
CA PRO A 217 12.67 -2.32 -12.41
C PRO A 217 12.59 -1.03 -13.23
N THR A 218 11.73 -0.99 -14.25
CA THR A 218 11.57 0.14 -15.16
C THR A 218 10.37 1.03 -14.84
N MET A 219 9.56 0.67 -13.85
CA MET A 219 8.30 1.37 -13.54
C MET A 219 8.44 2.42 -12.44
N ILE A 220 7.55 3.41 -12.47
CA ILE A 220 7.42 4.48 -11.49
C ILE A 220 6.42 4.12 -10.37
N HIS A 221 6.39 4.92 -9.31
CA HIS A 221 5.29 4.87 -8.35
C HIS A 221 3.92 5.07 -9.04
N ALA A 222 2.91 4.31 -8.62
CA ALA A 222 1.55 4.28 -9.13
C ALA A 222 1.38 3.93 -10.63
N PHE A 223 2.35 3.28 -11.28
CA PHE A 223 2.26 2.98 -12.72
C PHE A 223 0.96 2.26 -13.13
N TYR A 224 0.43 1.40 -12.26
CA TYR A 224 -0.75 0.57 -12.47
C TYR A 224 -2.07 1.33 -12.66
N ILE A 225 -2.11 2.65 -12.40
CA ILE A 225 -3.30 3.48 -12.68
C ILE A 225 -3.35 3.94 -14.15
N PHE A 226 -2.27 3.74 -14.90
CA PHE A 226 -2.14 4.14 -16.30
C PHE A 226 -2.35 2.93 -17.23
N PRO A 227 -3.53 2.77 -17.85
CA PRO A 227 -3.86 1.59 -18.65
C PRO A 227 -3.02 1.46 -19.95
N GLU A 228 -2.36 2.54 -20.38
CA GLU A 228 -1.45 2.54 -21.52
C GLU A 228 -0.07 1.93 -21.22
N ILE A 229 0.26 1.71 -19.94
CA ILE A 229 1.47 1.00 -19.52
C ILE A 229 1.13 -0.51 -19.50
N PRO A 230 1.79 -1.36 -20.33
CA PRO A 230 1.50 -2.80 -20.38
C PRO A 230 1.63 -3.50 -19.02
N GLU A 231 2.62 -3.11 -18.23
CA GLU A 231 2.90 -3.65 -16.91
C GLU A 231 1.72 -3.46 -15.94
N SER A 232 0.87 -2.45 -16.15
CA SER A 232 -0.30 -2.20 -15.31
C SER A 232 -1.24 -3.40 -15.28
N SER A 233 -1.52 -3.98 -16.45
CA SER A 233 -2.38 -5.17 -16.55
C SER A 233 -1.68 -6.41 -15.99
N HIS A 234 -0.36 -6.49 -16.14
CA HIS A 234 0.44 -7.57 -15.56
C HIS A 234 0.32 -7.58 -14.03
N LEU A 235 0.48 -6.43 -13.36
CA LEU A 235 0.36 -6.32 -11.91
C LEU A 235 -1.00 -6.81 -11.41
N ILE A 236 -2.08 -6.41 -12.09
CA ILE A 236 -3.43 -6.86 -11.73
C ILE A 236 -3.58 -8.39 -11.91
N SER A 237 -2.93 -9.00 -12.91
CA SER A 237 -2.93 -10.45 -13.05
C SER A 237 -2.21 -11.12 -11.88
N GLU A 238 -1.04 -10.64 -11.49
CA GLU A 238 -0.27 -11.17 -10.36
C GLU A 238 -1.08 -11.12 -9.05
N VAL A 239 -1.79 -10.02 -8.81
CA VAL A 239 -2.71 -9.91 -7.66
C VAL A 239 -3.81 -10.98 -7.72
N LYS A 240 -4.44 -11.15 -8.90
CA LYS A 240 -5.50 -12.13 -9.13
C LYS A 240 -4.98 -13.56 -8.94
N ASP A 241 -3.80 -13.87 -9.47
CA ASP A 241 -3.18 -15.19 -9.39
C ASP A 241 -2.81 -15.52 -7.93
N PHE A 242 -2.21 -14.59 -7.20
CA PHE A 242 -1.98 -14.72 -5.76
C PHE A 242 -3.27 -15.00 -4.97
N ILE A 243 -4.34 -14.23 -5.22
CA ILE A 243 -5.63 -14.45 -4.54
C ILE A 243 -6.18 -15.85 -4.83
N ASN A 244 -6.17 -16.28 -6.09
CA ASN A 244 -6.68 -17.58 -6.51
C ASN A 244 -5.89 -18.73 -5.89
N GLU A 245 -4.56 -18.67 -5.93
CA GLU A 245 -3.71 -19.66 -5.28
C GLU A 245 -3.96 -19.76 -3.77
N ARG A 246 -4.16 -18.62 -3.11
CA ARG A 246 -4.48 -18.56 -1.67
C ARG A 246 -5.85 -19.15 -1.37
N ILE A 247 -6.86 -18.86 -2.20
CA ILE A 247 -8.20 -19.41 -2.04
C ILE A 247 -8.16 -20.93 -2.18
N ASN A 248 -7.49 -21.45 -3.22
CA ASN A 248 -7.39 -22.88 -3.51
C ASN A 248 -6.67 -23.65 -2.38
N ARG A 249 -5.54 -23.13 -1.89
CA ARG A 249 -4.80 -23.74 -0.77
C ARG A 249 -5.62 -23.81 0.53
N ILE A 250 -6.56 -22.89 0.73
CA ILE A 250 -7.36 -22.81 1.96
C ILE A 250 -8.69 -23.56 1.81
N SER A 251 -9.21 -23.74 0.58
CA SER A 251 -10.42 -24.55 0.35
C SER A 251 -10.22 -26.02 0.67
N ASP A 252 -8.98 -26.52 0.55
CA ASP A 252 -8.61 -27.91 0.86
C ASP A 252 -8.49 -28.17 2.38
N LEU A 253 -8.67 -27.14 3.21
CA LEU A 253 -8.59 -27.18 4.67
C LEU A 253 -9.97 -27.04 5.36
N LYS A 254 -11.06 -27.36 4.63
CA LYS A 254 -12.42 -27.41 5.19
C LYS A 254 -12.67 -28.70 5.95
#